data_AF-A0A943PPN5-F1
#
_entry.id   AF-A0A943PPN5-F1
#
_cell.length_a   1.000
_cell.length_b   1.000
_cell.length_c   1.000
_cell.angle_alpha   90.00
_cell.angle_beta   90.00
_cell.angle_gamma   90.00
#
_symmetry.space_group_name_H-M   'P 1'
#
loop_
_entity.id
_entity.type
_entity.pdbx_description
1 polymer ?
#
loop_
_entity_poly.entity_id
_entity_poly.type
_entity_poly.pdbx_seq_one_letter_code
_entity_poly.pdbx_strand_id
1 'polypeptide(L)'
;MKESKTKIQTKIFRLLLGISFTIYITTYISNKYGYYEYKKHEQATLTQEQIKKFEQDVKAGKDISLEDYLLNTDKNYQTKLSGVGLKISNGISDVVKVSVEKFFNSINEVVTESNS
;
A
#
# COMPACT_ATOMS: atom_id res chain seq x y z
N MET A 1 -28.31 2.47 29.13
CA MET A 1 -26.97 2.25 28.51
C MET A 1 -27.01 1.78 27.05
N LYS A 2 -28.10 1.17 26.55
CA LYS A 2 -28.20 0.65 25.17
C LYS A 2 -28.33 1.74 24.10
N GLU A 3 -29.00 2.86 24.40
CA GLU A 3 -29.23 3.96 23.45
C GLU A 3 -27.99 4.79 23.05
N SER A 4 -26.96 4.87 23.90
CA SER A 4 -25.75 5.63 23.56
C SER A 4 -24.85 4.87 22.57
N LYS A 5 -24.80 3.54 22.69
CA LYS A 5 -24.00 2.66 21.82
C LYS A 5 -24.49 2.69 20.38
N THR A 6 -25.79 2.68 20.14
CA THR A 6 -26.40 2.76 18.80
C THR A 6 -26.13 4.10 18.11
N LYS A 7 -26.15 5.22 18.85
CA LYS A 7 -25.81 6.55 18.30
C LYS A 7 -24.35 6.65 17.88
N ILE A 8 -23.44 6.04 18.64
CA ILE A 8 -22.00 5.99 18.30
C ILE A 8 -21.77 5.09 17.07
N GLN A 9 -22.38 3.91 17.02
CA GLN A 9 -22.30 3.02 15.86
C GLN A 9 -22.82 3.71 14.59
N THR A 10 -23.92 4.44 14.69
CA THR A 10 -24.49 5.17 13.54
C THR A 10 -23.55 6.30 13.07
N LYS A 11 -22.87 6.99 13.99
CA LYS A 11 -21.86 8.00 13.64
C LYS A 11 -20.64 7.38 12.96
N ILE A 12 -20.13 6.26 13.47
CA ILE A 12 -19.01 5.53 12.87
C ILE A 12 -19.39 5.01 11.47
N PHE A 13 -20.59 4.45 11.31
CA PHE A 13 -21.10 4.01 10.02
C PHE A 13 -21.18 5.16 9.01
N ARG A 14 -21.72 6.32 9.41
CA ARG A 14 -21.75 7.52 8.54
C ARG A 14 -20.36 8.03 8.20
N LEU A 15 -19.41 7.98 9.12
CA LEU A 15 -18.00 8.35 8.88
C LEU A 15 -17.38 7.40 7.84
N LEU A 16 -17.53 6.10 8.02
CA LEU A 16 -17.02 5.08 7.09
C LEU A 16 -17.63 5.24 5.69
N LEU A 17 -18.95 5.48 5.62
CA LEU A 17 -19.66 5.71 4.37
C LEU A 17 -19.16 6.98 3.69
N GLY A 18 -18.95 8.07 4.44
CA GLY A 18 -18.37 9.31 3.92
C GLY A 18 -16.96 9.14 3.36
N ILE A 19 -16.08 8.42 4.08
CA ILE A 19 -14.71 8.11 3.61
C ILE A 19 -14.78 7.27 2.32
N SER A 20 -15.61 6.23 2.29
CA SER A 20 -15.80 5.39 1.11
C SER A 20 -16.30 6.20 -0.10
N PHE A 21 -17.23 7.13 0.12
CA PHE A 21 -17.76 7.99 -0.94
C PHE A 21 -16.70 8.96 -1.47
N THR A 22 -15.84 9.47 -0.59
CA THR A 22 -14.74 10.38 -0.97
C THR A 22 -13.67 9.67 -1.80
N ILE A 23 -13.32 8.43 -1.43
CA ILE A 23 -12.42 7.57 -2.22
C ILE A 23 -13.03 7.26 -3.60
N TYR A 24 -14.33 6.94 -3.64
CA TYR A 24 -15.03 6.67 -4.89
C TYR A 24 -15.04 7.89 -5.83
N ILE A 25 -15.41 9.07 -5.33
CA ILE A 25 -15.40 10.31 -6.14
C ILE A 25 -14.00 10.63 -6.64
N THR A 26 -12.99 10.58 -5.77
CA THR A 26 -11.60 10.88 -6.14
C THR A 26 -11.10 9.92 -7.23
N THR A 27 -11.44 8.63 -7.10
CA THR A 27 -11.07 7.60 -8.08
C THR A 27 -11.83 7.76 -9.39
N TYR A 28 -13.13 8.07 -9.35
CA TYR A 28 -13.96 8.32 -10.52
C TYR A 28 -13.48 9.55 -11.30
N ILE A 29 -13.18 10.64 -10.59
CA ILE A 29 -12.60 11.86 -11.17
C ILE A 29 -11.22 11.55 -11.75
N SER A 30 -10.36 10.82 -11.05
CA SER A 30 -9.01 10.49 -11.55
C SER A 30 -9.04 9.64 -12.82
N ASN A 31 -9.99 8.72 -12.94
CA ASN A 31 -10.20 7.93 -14.15
C ASN A 31 -10.80 8.76 -15.30
N LYS A 32 -11.76 9.64 -14.99
CA LYS A 32 -12.48 10.42 -16.02
C LYS A 32 -11.69 11.63 -16.51
N TYR A 33 -11.01 12.34 -15.61
CA TYR A 33 -10.25 13.55 -15.88
C TYR A 33 -8.77 13.24 -16.00
N GLY A 34 -8.39 12.37 -16.93
CA GLY A 34 -7.05 12.28 -17.56
C GLY A 34 -5.81 12.16 -16.67
N TYR A 35 -5.86 12.27 -15.34
CA TYR A 35 -4.71 12.23 -14.45
C TYR A 35 -4.10 10.84 -14.41
N TYR A 36 -4.96 9.82 -14.48
CA TYR A 36 -4.52 8.43 -14.61
C TYR A 36 -3.85 8.16 -15.96
N GLU A 37 -4.43 8.66 -17.05
CA GLU A 37 -3.86 8.59 -18.40
C GLU A 37 -2.53 9.37 -18.49
N TYR A 38 -2.47 10.58 -17.95
CA TYR A 38 -1.29 11.45 -17.94
C TYR A 38 -0.13 10.84 -17.15
N LYS A 39 -0.37 10.32 -15.94
CA LYS A 39 0.67 9.66 -15.15
C LYS A 39 1.18 8.37 -15.81
N LYS A 40 0.29 7.61 -16.45
CA LYS A 40 0.69 6.44 -17.24
C LYS A 40 1.48 6.82 -18.47
N HIS A 41 1.07 7.87 -19.18
CA HIS A 41 1.76 8.40 -20.34
C HIS A 41 3.13 8.95 -19.96
N GLU A 42 3.25 9.68 -18.86
CA GLU A 42 4.50 10.20 -18.32
C GLU A 42 5.47 9.04 -17.97
N GLN A 43 5.00 8.02 -17.25
CA GLN A 43 5.80 6.82 -16.95
C GLN A 43 6.21 6.05 -18.22
N ALA A 44 5.28 5.87 -19.17
CA ALA A 44 5.57 5.19 -20.43
C ALA A 44 6.56 5.98 -21.29
N THR A 45 6.44 7.31 -21.33
CA THR A 45 7.36 8.21 -22.05
C THR A 45 8.76 8.15 -21.46
N LEU A 46 8.88 8.27 -20.13
CA LEU A 46 10.17 8.14 -19.43
C LEU A 46 10.83 6.77 -19.69
N THR A 47 10.04 5.70 -19.68
CA THR A 47 10.53 4.35 -19.99
C THR A 47 11.02 4.25 -21.43
N GLN A 48 10.26 4.79 -22.40
CA GLN A 48 10.67 4.78 -23.81
C GLN A 48 11.90 5.64 -24.08
N GLU A 49 12.04 6.79 -23.41
CA GLU A 49 13.21 7.64 -23.52
C GLU A 49 14.47 6.95 -22.98
N GLN A 50 14.37 6.23 -21.86
CA GLN A 50 15.49 5.47 -21.32
C GLN A 50 15.87 4.27 -22.20
N ILE A 51 14.89 3.56 -22.78
CA ILE A 51 15.16 2.50 -23.75
C ILE A 51 15.86 3.05 -25.00
N LYS A 52 15.39 4.19 -25.55
CA LYS A 52 16.03 4.82 -26.71
C LYS A 52 17.46 5.27 -26.42
N LYS A 53 17.71 5.86 -25.24
CA LYS A 53 19.07 6.23 -24.81
C LYS A 53 19.97 5.00 -24.71
N PHE A 54 19.48 3.93 -24.10
CA PHE A 54 20.20 2.66 -24.02
C PHE A 54 20.56 2.13 -25.41
N GLU A 55 19.61 2.06 -26.34
CA GLU A 55 19.87 1.60 -27.72
C GLU A 55 20.90 2.46 -28.45
N GLN A 56 20.89 3.78 -28.23
CA GLN A 56 21.86 4.70 -28.84
C GLN A 56 23.26 4.52 -28.24
N ASP A 57 23.37 4.40 -26.92
CA ASP A 57 24.65 4.22 -26.24
C ASP A 57 25.27 2.85 -26.56
N VAL A 58 24.45 1.79 -26.72
CA VAL A 58 24.87 0.47 -27.25
C VAL A 58 25.44 0.62 -28.67
N LYS A 59 24.72 1.33 -29.57
CA LYS A 59 25.18 1.55 -30.95
C LYS A 59 26.46 2.38 -31.02
N ALA A 60 26.66 3.29 -30.07
CA ALA A 60 27.85 4.12 -29.97
C ALA A 60 29.06 3.38 -29.37
N GLY A 61 28.91 2.14 -28.91
CA GLY A 61 30.00 1.35 -28.31
C GLY A 61 30.48 1.90 -26.96
N LYS A 62 29.61 2.62 -26.25
CA LYS A 62 29.91 3.20 -24.95
C LYS A 62 29.96 2.08 -23.90
N ASP A 63 30.75 2.27 -22.84
CA ASP A 63 30.69 1.38 -21.67
C ASP A 63 29.40 1.71 -20.89
N ILE A 64 28.55 0.71 -20.69
CA ILE A 64 27.15 0.89 -20.26
C ILE A 64 26.92 0.12 -18.95
N SER A 65 26.54 0.81 -17.88
CA SER A 65 26.06 0.20 -16.64
C SER A 65 24.53 0.25 -16.58
N LEU A 66 23.89 -0.81 -16.08
CA LEU A 66 22.43 -0.89 -16.00
C LEU A 66 21.86 0.21 -15.08
N GLU A 67 22.62 0.60 -14.05
CA GLU A 67 22.27 1.63 -13.07
C GLU A 67 22.07 3.02 -13.70
N ASP A 68 22.73 3.34 -14.82
CA ASP A 68 22.65 4.65 -15.48
C ASP A 68 21.28 4.91 -16.14
N TYR A 69 20.50 3.84 -16.33
CA TYR A 69 19.16 3.87 -16.94
C TYR A 69 18.07 3.49 -15.95
N LEU A 70 18.41 3.29 -14.66
CA LEU A 70 17.43 3.19 -13.59
C LEU A 70 17.13 4.58 -13.03
N LEU A 71 15.86 4.93 -12.90
CA LEU A 71 15.45 6.16 -12.21
C LEU A 71 15.85 6.05 -10.73
N ASN A 72 17.00 6.61 -10.36
CA ASN A 72 17.45 6.75 -8.98
C ASN A 72 16.48 7.67 -8.22
N THR A 73 15.45 7.07 -7.66
CA THR A 73 14.51 7.70 -6.74
C THR A 73 15.08 7.49 -5.33
N ASP A 74 16.06 8.31 -4.97
CA ASP A 74 16.37 8.55 -3.56
C ASP A 74 15.25 9.40 -2.96
N LYS A 75 14.10 8.77 -2.73
CA LYS A 75 13.00 9.39 -2.01
C LYS A 75 13.22 9.17 -0.53
N ASN A 76 13.58 10.24 0.17
CA ASN A 76 13.60 10.24 1.62
C ASN A 76 12.14 10.16 2.14
N TYR A 77 11.70 8.96 2.50
CA TYR A 77 10.35 8.69 3.02
C TYR A 77 10.19 9.07 4.50
N GLN A 78 11.15 9.74 5.16
CA GLN A 78 10.94 10.25 6.52
C GLN A 78 9.99 11.46 6.53
N THR A 79 8.70 11.19 6.54
CA THR A 79 7.67 12.19 6.89
C THR A 79 6.88 11.71 8.08
N LYS A 80 6.18 12.62 8.78
CA LYS A 80 5.32 12.27 9.93
C LYS A 80 4.30 11.17 9.60
N LEU A 81 3.90 11.04 8.33
CA LEU A 81 3.06 9.97 7.80
C LEU A 81 3.71 8.58 7.96
N SER A 82 5.01 8.46 7.73
CA SER A 82 5.75 7.20 7.88
C SER A 82 5.83 6.78 9.35
N GLY A 83 5.97 7.72 10.28
CA GLY A 83 5.88 7.44 11.71
C GLY A 83 4.49 6.93 12.14
N VAL A 84 3.42 7.45 11.52
CA VAL A 84 2.05 6.94 11.71
C VAL A 84 1.87 5.56 11.08
N GLY A 85 2.36 5.36 9.85
CA GLY A 85 2.32 4.09 9.15
C GLY A 85 3.06 2.98 9.90
N LEU A 86 4.23 3.27 10.46
CA LEU A 86 4.97 2.32 11.30
C LEU A 86 4.20 1.92 12.56
N LYS A 87 3.54 2.87 13.23
CA LYS A 87 2.70 2.57 14.40
C LYS A 87 1.49 1.70 14.03
N ILE A 88 0.85 1.98 12.90
CA ILE A 88 -0.26 1.16 12.38
C ILE A 88 0.24 -0.24 12.03
N SER A 89 1.38 -0.34 11.33
CA SER A 89 2.00 -1.61 10.93
C SER A 89 2.38 -2.47 12.14
N ASN A 90 2.96 -1.86 13.17
CA ASN A 90 3.30 -2.55 14.41
C ASN A 90 2.04 -3.04 15.13
N GLY A 91 1.00 -2.21 15.22
CA GLY A 91 -0.28 -2.63 15.80
C GLY A 91 -0.95 -3.78 15.05
N ILE A 92 -0.87 -3.80 13.71
CA ILE A 92 -1.34 -4.92 12.89
C ILE A 92 -0.52 -6.18 13.16
N SER A 93 0.81 -6.06 13.23
CA SER A 93 1.70 -7.18 13.58
C SER A 93 1.39 -7.78 14.94
N ASP A 94 1.15 -6.96 15.96
CA ASP A 94 0.81 -7.43 17.29
C ASP A 94 -0.52 -8.21 17.30
N VAL A 95 -1.55 -7.69 16.60
CA VAL A 95 -2.83 -8.39 16.45
C VAL A 95 -2.65 -9.72 15.73
N VAL A 96 -1.88 -9.76 14.65
CA VAL A 96 -1.61 -11.00 13.90
C VAL A 96 -0.87 -12.00 14.78
N LYS A 97 0.17 -11.57 15.51
CA LYS A 97 0.94 -12.43 16.41
C LYS A 97 0.06 -13.07 17.48
N VAL A 98 -0.77 -12.28 18.16
CA VAL A 98 -1.72 -12.79 19.17
C VAL A 98 -2.72 -13.76 18.55
N SER A 99 -3.19 -13.48 17.33
CA SER A 99 -4.15 -14.34 16.64
C SER A 99 -3.55 -15.70 16.30
N VAL A 100 -2.31 -15.70 15.80
CA VAL A 100 -1.57 -16.90 15.42
C VAL A 100 -1.18 -17.72 16.66
N GLU A 101 -0.70 -17.08 17.73
CA GLU A 101 -0.39 -17.75 19.01
C GLU A 101 -1.62 -18.44 19.60
N LYS A 102 -2.79 -17.77 19.60
CA LYS A 102 -4.04 -18.39 20.06
C LYS A 102 -4.43 -19.59 19.21
N PHE A 103 -4.33 -19.47 17.89
CA PHE A 103 -4.64 -20.56 16.98
C PHE A 103 -3.78 -21.80 17.25
N PHE A 104 -2.47 -21.63 17.38
CA PHE A 104 -1.56 -22.74 17.68
C PHE A 104 -1.77 -23.33 19.08
N ASN A 105 -2.02 -22.48 20.08
CA ASN A 105 -2.31 -22.97 21.44
C ASN A 105 -3.58 -23.81 21.47
N SER A 106 -4.64 -23.39 20.78
CA SER A 106 -5.89 -24.17 20.68
C SER A 106 -5.70 -25.50 19.94
N ILE A 107 -4.85 -25.54 18.91
CA ILE A 107 -4.50 -26.81 18.26
C ILE A 107 -3.73 -27.72 19.21
N ASN A 108 -2.73 -27.18 19.93
CA ASN A 108 -1.93 -27.96 20.88
C ASN A 108 -2.79 -28.51 22.03
N GLU A 109 -3.73 -27.72 22.54
CA GLU A 109 -4.68 -28.13 23.57
C GLU A 109 -5.51 -29.34 23.10
N VAL A 110 -6.12 -29.25 21.91
CA VAL A 110 -6.92 -30.34 21.33
C VAL A 110 -6.08 -31.60 21.03
N VAL A 111 -4.87 -31.44 20.52
CA VAL A 111 -3.97 -32.58 20.22
C VAL A 111 -3.47 -33.24 21.51
N THR A 112 -3.27 -32.48 22.58
CA THR A 112 -2.82 -33.00 23.88
C THR A 112 -3.97 -33.69 24.62
N GLU A 113 -5.17 -33.12 24.58
CA GLU A 113 -6.39 -33.69 25.18
C GLU A 113 -6.85 -34.96 24.44
N SER A 114 -6.56 -35.09 23.14
CA SER A 114 -6.82 -36.31 22.36
C SER A 114 -5.80 -37.45 22.60
N ASN A 115 -4.65 -37.17 23.22
CA ASN A 115 -3.58 -38.15 23.49
C ASN A 115 -3.44 -38.51 24.99
N SER A 116 -4.32 -37.98 25.86
CA SER A 116 -4.46 -38.39 27.28
C SER A 116 -5.71 -39.23 27.48
#